data_AF-D3HR27-F1
#
_entry.id   AF-D3HR27-F1
#
_cell.length_a   1.000
_cell.length_b   1.000
_cell.length_c   1.000
_cell.angle_alpha   90.00
_cell.angle_beta   90.00
_cell.angle_gamma   90.00
#
_symmetry.space_group_name_H-M   'P 1'
#
loop_
_entity.id
_entity.type
_entity.pdbx_description
1 polymer ?
#
loop_
_entity_poly.entity_id
_entity_poly.type
_entity_poly.pdbx_seq_one_letter_code
_entity_poly.pdbx_strand_id
1 'polypeptide(L)'
;MDFAKFLSEHHGSNLNQVLEIANNLHLHSLNSDQANKLTTEGNEAMMKLGRLQGKQFDKAYIDAMINGHQAALDLIDTQLMKKAKTESIKSFLSHTRATVVQHLDMAKKIQLNLQPES
;
A
#
# COMPACT_ATOMS: atom_id res chain seq x y z
N MET A 1 5.00 -15.63 -10.34
CA MET A 1 4.04 -14.71 -9.67
C MET A 1 4.48 -14.48 -8.23
N ASP A 2 5.68 -13.93 -8.00
CA ASP A 2 6.18 -13.72 -6.63
C ASP A 2 5.75 -12.36 -6.04
N PHE A 3 5.58 -11.34 -6.88
CA PHE A 3 5.29 -9.98 -6.42
C PHE A 3 3.93 -9.84 -5.73
N ALA A 4 2.85 -10.37 -6.32
CA ALA A 4 1.51 -10.28 -5.72
C ALA A 4 1.40 -11.05 -4.39
N LYS A 5 2.07 -12.20 -4.29
CA LYS A 5 2.14 -12.98 -3.04
C LYS A 5 2.90 -12.21 -1.96
N PHE A 6 4.07 -11.68 -2.32
CA PHE A 6 4.88 -10.84 -1.43
C PHE A 6 4.11 -9.62 -0.91
N LEU A 7 3.37 -8.93 -1.79
CA LEU A 7 2.49 -7.84 -1.39
C LEU A 7 1.45 -8.31 -0.36
N SER A 8 0.70 -9.37 -0.66
CA SER A 8 -0.34 -9.89 0.23
C SER A 8 0.20 -10.22 1.62
N GLU A 9 1.35 -10.91 1.70
CA GLU A 9 1.99 -11.26 2.96
C GLU A 9 2.42 -10.02 3.76
N HIS A 10 3.06 -9.05 3.10
CA HIS A 10 3.52 -7.83 3.76
C HIS A 10 2.37 -6.92 4.19
N HIS A 11 1.34 -6.76 3.38
CA HIS A 11 0.12 -6.03 3.76
C HIS A 11 -0.58 -6.71 4.94
N GLY A 12 -0.69 -8.05 4.94
CA GLY A 12 -1.27 -8.80 6.04
C GLY A 12 -0.48 -8.64 7.35
N SER A 13 0.86 -8.73 7.28
CA SER A 13 1.72 -8.48 8.44
C SER A 13 1.59 -7.04 8.96
N ASN A 14 1.55 -6.05 8.07
CA ASN A 14 1.37 -4.65 8.43
C ASN A 14 0.02 -4.40 9.12
N LEU A 15 -1.06 -5.01 8.61
CA LEU A 15 -2.39 -4.95 9.21
C LEU A 15 -2.40 -5.57 10.62
N ASN A 16 -1.77 -6.73 10.80
CA ASN A 16 -1.70 -7.37 12.11
C ASN A 16 -0.95 -6.50 13.13
N GLN A 17 0.17 -5.90 12.74
CA GLN A 17 0.95 -5.01 13.61
C GLN A 17 0.17 -3.76 14.03
N VAL A 18 -0.55 -3.11 13.10
CA VAL A 18 -1.32 -1.91 13.47
C VAL A 18 -2.50 -2.23 14.37
N LEU A 19 -3.14 -3.39 14.19
CA LEU A 19 -4.22 -3.87 15.07
C LEU A 19 -3.71 -4.15 16.48
N GLU A 20 -2.53 -4.74 16.62
CA GLU A 20 -1.89 -4.96 17.92
C GLU A 20 -1.56 -3.63 18.62
N ILE A 21 -0.97 -2.67 17.89
CA ILE A 21 -0.69 -1.32 18.42
C ILE A 21 -1.99 -0.64 18.85
N ALA A 22 -3.05 -0.73 18.05
CA ALA A 22 -4.35 -0.14 18.36
C ALA A 22 -4.95 -0.73 19.65
N ASN A 23 -4.87 -2.05 19.80
CA ASN A 23 -5.32 -2.75 21.01
C ASN A 23 -4.50 -2.31 22.24
N ASN A 24 -3.18 -2.23 22.11
CA ASN A 24 -2.28 -1.79 23.19
C ASN A 24 -2.48 -0.32 23.59
N LEU A 25 -2.95 0.52 22.66
CA LEU A 25 -3.31 1.92 22.91
C LEU A 25 -4.79 2.10 23.29
N HIS A 26 -5.55 1.01 23.44
CA HIS A 26 -7.00 1.02 23.71
C HIS A 26 -7.79 1.90 22.73
N LEU A 27 -7.41 1.90 21.45
CA LEU A 27 -8.12 2.63 20.41
C LEU A 27 -9.38 1.85 20.01
N HIS A 28 -10.55 2.47 20.22
CA HIS A 28 -11.84 1.83 19.95
C HIS A 28 -12.26 1.84 18.46
N SER A 29 -11.67 2.71 17.62
CA SER A 29 -11.95 2.78 16.19
C SER A 29 -10.70 3.16 15.41
N LEU A 30 -10.44 2.43 14.33
CA LEU A 30 -9.45 2.75 13.30
C LEU A 30 -10.07 3.36 12.05
N ASN A 31 -11.40 3.51 12.03
CA ASN A 31 -12.11 4.12 10.92
C ASN A 31 -11.95 5.64 10.95
N SER A 32 -11.67 6.19 9.78
CA SER A 32 -11.62 7.64 9.53
C SER A 32 -12.10 7.92 8.11
N ASP A 33 -12.50 9.14 7.82
CA ASP A 33 -12.89 9.55 6.46
C ASP A 33 -11.77 9.26 5.45
N GLN A 34 -10.51 9.44 5.85
CA GLN A 34 -9.35 9.12 5.03
C GLN A 34 -9.23 7.61 4.79
N ALA A 35 -9.43 6.76 5.81
CA ALA A 35 -9.40 5.31 5.65
C ALA A 35 -10.55 4.80 4.77
N ASN A 36 -11.75 5.38 4.92
CA ASN A 36 -12.90 5.07 4.09
C ASN A 36 -12.65 5.45 2.63
N LYS A 37 -12.06 6.63 2.39
CA LYS A 37 -11.68 7.07 1.05
C LYS A 37 -10.70 6.12 0.38
N LEU A 38 -9.63 5.74 1.08
CA LEU A 38 -8.63 4.77 0.59
C LEU A 38 -9.27 3.40 0.28
N THR A 39 -10.21 2.96 1.11
CA THR A 39 -10.96 1.71 0.89
C THR A 39 -11.79 1.78 -0.39
N THR A 40 -12.51 2.89 -0.59
CA THR A 40 -13.30 3.11 -1.82
C THR A 40 -12.41 3.14 -3.06
N GLU A 41 -11.32 3.91 -3.04
CA GLU A 41 -10.36 3.99 -4.15
C GLU A 41 -9.77 2.61 -4.50
N GLY A 42 -9.44 1.80 -3.48
CA GLY A 42 -8.99 0.42 -3.65
C GLY A 42 -10.03 -0.48 -4.32
N ASN A 43 -11.29 -0.40 -3.88
CA ASN A 43 -12.38 -1.17 -4.46
C ASN A 43 -12.64 -0.78 -5.93
N GLU A 44 -12.58 0.51 -6.26
CA GLU A 44 -12.70 0.98 -7.65
C GLU A 44 -11.56 0.49 -8.53
N ALA A 45 -10.33 0.48 -8.02
CA ALA A 45 -9.18 -0.09 -8.74
C ALA A 45 -9.38 -1.59 -9.01
N MET A 46 -9.84 -2.35 -8.01
CA MET A 46 -10.14 -3.78 -8.16
C MET A 46 -11.22 -4.06 -9.20
N MET A 47 -12.29 -3.26 -9.23
CA MET A 47 -13.35 -3.39 -10.24
C MET A 47 -12.84 -3.11 -11.66
N LYS A 48 -11.93 -2.15 -11.83
CA LYS A 48 -11.30 -1.86 -13.12
C LYS A 48 -10.40 -3.02 -13.57
N LEU A 49 -9.57 -3.54 -12.66
CA LEU A 49 -8.67 -4.66 -12.92
C LEU A 49 -9.43 -5.94 -13.29
N GLY A 50 -10.55 -6.24 -12.62
CA GLY A 50 -11.36 -7.43 -12.89
C GLY A 50 -11.97 -7.50 -14.29
N ARG A 51 -11.93 -6.42 -15.08
CA ARG A 51 -12.39 -6.36 -16.48
C ARG A 51 -11.28 -6.59 -17.50
N LEU A 52 -10.02 -6.64 -17.06
CA LEU A 52 -8.84 -6.75 -17.91
C LEU A 52 -8.26 -8.17 -17.85
N GLN A 53 -7.53 -8.56 -18.89
CA GLN A 53 -6.90 -9.87 -18.98
C GLN A 53 -5.53 -9.80 -19.65
N GLY A 54 -4.69 -10.80 -19.40
CA GLY A 54 -3.34 -10.93 -19.99
C GLY A 54 -2.49 -9.68 -19.79
N LYS A 55 -1.76 -9.25 -20.82
CA LYS A 55 -0.85 -8.10 -20.75
C LYS A 55 -1.53 -6.79 -20.31
N GLN A 56 -2.80 -6.60 -20.64
CA GLN A 56 -3.55 -5.41 -20.22
C GLN A 56 -3.79 -5.43 -18.70
N PHE A 57 -4.10 -6.60 -18.15
CA PHE A 57 -4.21 -6.79 -16.70
C PHE A 57 -2.86 -6.55 -16.02
N ASP A 58 -1.77 -7.17 -16.52
CA ASP A 58 -0.45 -7.04 -15.92
C ASP A 58 0.01 -5.58 -15.84
N LYS A 59 -0.16 -4.83 -16.95
CA LYS A 59 0.17 -3.41 -17.00
C LYS A 59 -0.68 -2.60 -16.02
N ALA A 60 -2.01 -2.78 -16.05
CA ALA A 60 -2.91 -2.02 -15.19
C ALA A 60 -2.69 -2.33 -13.70
N TYR A 61 -2.39 -3.58 -13.37
CA TYR A 61 -2.08 -4.01 -12.00
C TYR A 61 -0.82 -3.32 -11.49
N ILE A 62 0.27 -3.35 -12.26
CA ILE A 62 1.53 -2.69 -11.88
C ILE A 62 1.39 -1.17 -11.80
N ASP A 63 0.69 -0.55 -12.75
CA ASP A 63 0.41 0.89 -12.72
C ASP A 63 -0.39 1.27 -11.46
N ALA A 64 -1.40 0.47 -11.07
CA ALA A 64 -2.15 0.68 -9.85
C ALA A 64 -1.29 0.54 -8.59
N MET A 65 -0.39 -0.46 -8.56
CA MET A 65 0.55 -0.62 -7.44
C MET A 65 1.50 0.58 -7.33
N ILE A 66 2.05 1.08 -8.44
CA ILE A 66 2.93 2.26 -8.42
C ILE A 66 2.19 3.48 -7.86
N ASN A 67 0.99 3.76 -8.40
CA ASN A 67 0.20 4.93 -7.99
C ASN A 67 -0.22 4.85 -6.51
N GLY A 68 -0.72 3.70 -6.08
CA GLY A 68 -1.16 3.49 -4.69
C GLY A 68 -0.01 3.61 -3.69
N HIS A 69 1.15 3.03 -3.99
CA HIS A 69 2.31 3.09 -3.08
C HIS A 69 2.93 4.49 -3.05
N GLN A 70 2.94 5.23 -4.17
CA GLN A 70 3.38 6.63 -4.16
C GLN A 70 2.46 7.51 -3.29
N ALA A 71 1.14 7.37 -3.45
CA ALA A 71 0.18 8.10 -2.62
C ALA A 71 0.29 7.74 -1.14
N ALA A 72 0.58 6.47 -0.82
CA ALA A 72 0.80 6.03 0.56
C ALA A 72 2.07 6.67 1.17
N LEU A 73 3.18 6.75 0.42
CA LEU A 73 4.39 7.45 0.89
C LEU A 73 4.12 8.92 1.15
N ASP A 74 3.43 9.58 0.22
CA ASP A 74 3.08 11.00 0.37
C ASP A 74 2.21 11.23 1.61
N LEU A 75 1.23 10.36 1.85
CA LEU A 75 0.38 10.42 3.05
C LEU A 75 1.20 10.21 4.33
N ILE A 76 2.09 9.22 4.36
CA ILE A 76 2.96 8.95 5.50
C ILE A 76 3.85 10.16 5.81
N ASP A 77 4.56 10.68 4.80
CA ASP A 77 5.58 11.71 4.97
C ASP A 77 4.97 13.08 5.28
N THR A 78 3.88 13.42 4.61
CA THR A 78 3.31 14.78 4.71
C THR A 78 2.30 14.93 5.83
N GLN A 79 1.68 13.84 6.29
CA GLN A 79 0.60 13.88 7.29
C GLN A 79 0.84 12.96 8.48
N LEU A 80 0.96 11.65 8.27
CA LEU A 80 0.89 10.68 9.38
C LEU A 80 2.10 10.81 10.31
N MET A 81 3.32 10.89 9.77
CA MET A 81 4.53 11.06 10.56
C MET A 81 4.52 12.35 11.38
N LYS A 82 3.93 13.43 10.86
CA LYS A 82 3.81 14.72 11.58
C LYS A 82 2.79 14.66 12.72
N LYS A 83 1.79 13.79 12.61
CA LYS A 83 0.73 13.61 13.62
C LYS A 83 1.04 12.51 14.63
N ALA A 84 2.03 11.66 14.37
CA ALA A 84 2.40 10.53 15.22
C ALA A 84 2.95 11.00 16.59
N LYS A 85 2.23 10.67 17.66
CA LYS A 85 2.56 11.13 19.03
C LYS A 85 3.38 10.12 19.83
N THR A 86 3.16 8.82 19.63
CA THR A 86 3.83 7.77 20.39
C THR A 86 4.97 7.17 19.59
N GLU A 87 6.03 6.73 20.29
CA GLU A 87 7.16 6.07 19.65
C GLU A 87 6.75 4.77 18.94
N SER A 88 5.75 4.05 19.46
CA SER A 88 5.18 2.87 18.80
C SER A 88 4.60 3.18 17.43
N ILE A 89 3.84 4.27 17.31
CA ILE A 89 3.25 4.69 16.03
C ILE A 89 4.33 5.21 15.08
N LYS A 90 5.31 5.99 15.57
CA LYS A 90 6.41 6.50 14.73
C LYS A 90 7.27 5.35 14.17
N SER A 91 7.59 4.36 15.00
CA SER A 91 8.33 3.16 14.59
C SER A 91 7.56 2.37 13.53
N PHE A 92 6.27 2.12 13.78
CA PHE A 92 5.40 1.44 12.84
C PHE A 92 5.31 2.16 11.49
N LEU A 93 5.10 3.48 11.49
CA LEU A 93 5.05 4.27 10.25
C LEU A 93 6.40 4.27 9.51
N SER A 94 7.52 4.32 10.24
CA SER A 94 8.85 4.26 9.63
C SER A 94 9.12 2.91 8.97
N HIS A 95 8.74 1.81 9.62
CA HIS A 95 8.83 0.47 9.04
C HIS A 95 7.91 0.31 7.83
N THR A 96 6.66 0.74 7.97
CA THR A 96 5.66 0.75 6.88
C THR A 96 6.18 1.50 5.67
N ARG A 97 6.72 2.71 5.87
CA ARG A 97 7.31 3.52 4.81
C ARG A 97 8.42 2.77 4.07
N ALA A 98 9.34 2.13 4.79
CA ALA A 98 10.43 1.37 4.20
C ALA A 98 9.91 0.21 3.33
N THR A 99 8.91 -0.52 3.82
CA THR A 99 8.26 -1.60 3.06
C THR A 99 7.55 -1.07 1.81
N VAL A 100 6.84 0.05 1.91
CA VAL A 100 6.15 0.69 0.77
C VAL A 100 7.16 1.15 -0.29
N VAL A 101 8.32 1.70 0.10
CA VAL A 101 9.41 2.03 -0.84
C VAL A 101 9.89 0.78 -1.57
N GLN A 102 10.11 -0.32 -0.85
CA GLN A 102 10.55 -1.58 -1.45
C GLN A 102 9.53 -2.09 -2.48
N HIS A 103 8.24 -2.06 -2.15
CA HIS A 103 7.15 -2.44 -3.06
C HIS A 103 7.11 -1.57 -4.30
N LEU A 104 7.23 -0.25 -4.14
CA LEU A 104 7.23 0.71 -5.25
C LEU A 104 8.41 0.48 -6.20
N ASP A 105 9.61 0.24 -5.67
CA ASP A 105 10.79 -0.03 -6.47
C ASP A 105 10.67 -1.33 -7.26
N MET A 106 10.11 -2.38 -6.65
CA MET A 106 9.82 -3.63 -7.35
C MET A 106 8.78 -3.43 -8.45
N ALA A 107 7.69 -2.70 -8.18
CA ALA A 107 6.66 -2.42 -9.18
C ALA A 107 7.22 -1.64 -10.37
N LYS A 108 8.06 -0.61 -10.13
CA LYS A 108 8.75 0.15 -11.19
C LYS A 108 9.67 -0.73 -12.04
N LYS A 109 10.42 -1.65 -11.41
CA LYS A 109 11.26 -2.62 -12.15
C LYS A 109 10.43 -3.55 -13.02
N ILE A 110 9.29 -4.04 -12.52
CA ILE A 110 8.38 -4.86 -13.31
C ILE A 110 7.80 -4.05 -14.48
N GLN A 111 7.41 -2.80 -14.24
CA GLN A 111 6.87 -1.92 -15.28
C GLN A 111 7.83 -1.74 -16.45
N LEU A 112 9.13 -1.58 -16.18
CA LEU A 112 10.17 -1.51 -17.22
C LEU A 112 10.22 -2.80 -18.05
N ASN A 113 10.12 -3.96 -17.40
CA ASN A 113 10.13 -5.27 -18.07
C ASN A 113 8.83 -5.59 -18.82
N LEU A 114 7.75 -4.83 -18.59
CA LEU A 114 6.50 -4.96 -19.33
C LEU A 114 6.46 -4.14 -20.62
N GLN A 115 7.43 -3.25 -20.84
CA GLN A 115 7.55 -2.50 -22.10
C GLN A 115 8.06 -3.44 -23.20
N PRO A 116 7.53 -3.38 -24.43
CA PRO A 116 8.13 -4.10 -25.54
C PRO A 116 9.57 -3.63 -25.73
N GLU A 117 10.50 -4.55 -25.98
CA GLU A 117 11.84 -4.18 -26.44
C GLU A 117 11.70 -3.28 -27.68
N SER A 118 12.36 -2.12 -27.65
CA SER A 118 12.40 -1.14 -28.73
C SER A 118 13.07 -1.67 -29.97
#